data_AF-A0A350XRD3-F1
#
_entry.id   AF-A0A350XRD3-F1
#
_cell.length_a   1.000
_cell.length_b   1.000
_cell.length_c   1.000
_cell.angle_alpha   90.00
_cell.angle_beta   90.00
_cell.angle_gamma   90.00
#
_symmetry.space_group_name_H-M   'P 1'
#
loop_
_entity.id
_entity.type
_entity.pdbx_description
1 polymer ?
#
loop_
_entity_poly.entity_id
_entity_poly.type
_entity_poly.pdbx_seq_one_letter_code
_entity_poly.pdbx_strand_id
1 'polypeptide(L)' 'MAGHDMGDMGDGMTMQAVSRVPIGAGATVVFEPGGYHVMLLGLVEPLVAGASFEVTLTFESAGEIVVVAEVRE' A
#
# COMPACT_ATOMS: atom_id res chain seq x y z
N MET A 1 -17.40 13.58 43.17
CA MET A 1 -17.35 12.36 42.36
C MET A 1 -17.36 12.78 40.90
N ALA A 2 -16.18 12.93 40.30
CA ALA A 2 -16.05 13.28 38.88
C ALA A 2 -15.63 12.01 38.15
N GLY A 3 -16.58 11.41 37.44
CA GLY A 3 -16.34 10.26 36.58
C GLY A 3 -17.04 10.53 35.26
N HIS A 4 -16.25 10.77 34.23
CA HIS A 4 -16.47 10.41 32.83
C HIS A 4 -15.42 11.15 32.00
N ASP A 5 -14.32 10.46 31.71
CA ASP A 5 -13.51 10.78 30.54
C ASP A 5 -13.54 9.51 29.67
N MET A 6 -14.44 9.52 28.67
CA MET A 6 -14.44 8.52 27.61
C MET A 6 -13.22 8.79 26.74
N GLY A 7 -12.12 8.10 27.03
CA GLY A 7 -11.04 7.93 26.07
C GLY A 7 -11.42 6.85 25.06
N ASP A 8 -12.29 7.17 24.12
CA ASP A 8 -12.41 6.40 22.87
C ASP A 8 -11.22 6.80 21.99
N MET A 9 -10.04 6.26 22.31
CA MET A 9 -8.87 6.35 21.46
C MET A 9 -9.15 5.44 20.27
N GLY A 10 -9.77 6.04 19.25
CA GLY A 10 -10.28 5.38 18.07
C GLY A 10 -9.33 4.31 17.55
N ASP A 11 -9.88 3.11 17.40
CA ASP A 11 -9.29 1.91 16.80
C ASP A 11 -9.14 2.12 15.27
N GLY A 12 -8.54 3.24 14.87
CA GLY A 12 -8.43 3.70 13.50
C GLY A 12 -7.05 3.37 12.96
N MET A 13 -6.97 2.36 12.09
CA MET A 13 -5.79 2.16 11.24
C MET A 13 -5.59 3.42 10.38
N THR A 14 -4.54 4.18 10.65
CA THR A 14 -4.20 5.37 9.86
C THR A 14 -3.31 4.96 8.69
N MET A 15 -3.76 5.29 7.47
CA MET A 15 -2.92 5.17 6.30
C MET A 15 -2.01 6.39 6.20
N GLN A 16 -0.70 6.18 6.25
CA GLN A 16 0.29 7.23 6.04
C GLN A 16 1.04 6.98 4.73
N ALA A 17 1.03 7.98 3.84
CA ALA A 17 1.82 7.92 2.63
C ALA A 17 3.32 7.94 2.97
N VAL A 18 4.06 6.98 2.40
CA VAL A 18 5.52 6.89 2.53
C VAL A 18 6.16 7.20 1.18
N SER A 19 7.22 8.00 1.19
CA SER A 19 7.92 8.41 -0.04
C SER A 19 8.86 7.35 -0.59
N ARG A 20 9.39 6.49 0.29
CA ARG A 20 10.26 5.36 -0.06
C ARG A 20 10.09 4.24 0.94
N VAL A 21 10.28 3.01 0.48
CA VAL A 21 10.27 1.80 1.31
C VAL A 21 11.69 1.23 1.32
N PRO A 22 12.40 1.24 2.47
CA PRO A 22 13.74 0.68 2.54
C PRO A 22 13.67 -0.84 2.46
N ILE A 23 14.48 -1.43 1.56
CA ILE A 23 14.63 -2.88 1.43
C ILE A 23 16.07 -3.20 1.86
N GLY A 24 16.22 -3.83 3.03
CA GLY A 24 17.52 -4.27 3.52
C GLY A 24 18.11 -5.40 2.68
N ALA A 25 19.44 -5.57 2.70
CA ALA A 25 20.09 -6.67 2.00
C ALA A 25 19.59 -8.02 2.52
N GLY A 26 19.08 -8.87 1.62
CA GLY A 26 18.48 -10.16 1.97
C GLY A 26 17.11 -10.07 2.66
N ALA A 27 16.55 -8.87 2.81
CA ALA A 27 15.21 -8.67 3.37
C ALA A 27 14.15 -8.77 2.27
N THR A 28 12.96 -9.23 2.65
CA THR A 28 11.78 -9.21 1.81
C THR A 28 10.78 -8.23 2.43
N VAL A 29 10.26 -7.31 1.61
CA VAL A 29 9.17 -6.43 2.00
C VAL A 29 7.91 -6.92 1.31
N VAL A 30 6.84 -7.10 2.09
CA VAL A 30 5.55 -7.57 1.62
C VAL A 30 4.57 -6.39 1.62
N PHE A 31 3.80 -6.28 0.53
CA PHE A 31 2.69 -5.34 0.42
C PHE A 31 1.38 -6.11 0.59
N GLU A 32 0.68 -5.91 1.72
CA GLU A 32 -0.50 -6.70 2.09
C GLU A 32 -1.44 -5.95 3.06
N PRO A 33 -2.76 -6.23 3.06
CA PRO A 33 -3.78 -5.53 3.87
C PRO A 33 -3.36 -5.37 5.33
N GLY A 34 -3.30 -4.12 5.82
CA GLY A 34 -2.83 -3.80 7.17
C GLY A 34 -1.32 -3.51 7.32
N GLY A 35 -0.52 -3.74 6.26
CA GLY A 35 0.90 -3.37 6.16
C GLY A 35 1.17 -2.31 5.10
N TYR A 36 2.24 -2.49 4.31
CA TYR A 36 2.53 -1.62 3.17
C TYR A 36 1.54 -1.85 2.03
N HIS A 37 1.11 -0.77 1.38
CA HIS A 37 0.18 -0.79 0.26
C HIS A 37 0.60 0.14 -0.85
N VAL A 38 0.35 -0.28 -2.08
CA VAL A 38 0.41 0.61 -3.24
C VAL A 38 -0.98 1.22 -3.43
N MET A 39 -1.04 2.55 -3.42
CA MET A 39 -2.28 3.28 -3.65
C MET A 39 -2.32 3.78 -5.10
N LEU A 40 -3.33 3.34 -5.85
CA LEU A 40 -3.58 3.81 -7.20
C LEU A 40 -4.50 5.03 -7.13
N LEU A 41 -4.01 6.19 -7.58
CA LEU A 41 -4.75 7.44 -7.61
C LEU A 41 -4.98 7.88 -9.05
N GLY A 42 -6.12 8.50 -9.34
CA GLY A 42 -6.40 9.07 -10.67
C GLY A 42 -6.53 8.02 -11.77
N LEU A 43 -7.15 6.88 -11.46
CA LEU A 43 -7.44 5.82 -12.43
C LEU A 43 -8.17 6.40 -13.65
N VAL A 44 -7.58 6.22 -14.83
CA VAL A 44 -8.15 6.68 -16.11
C VAL A 44 -9.29 5.77 -16.58
N GLU A 45 -9.23 4.50 -16.17
CA GLU A 45 -10.21 3.47 -16.45
C GLU A 45 -10.56 2.73 -15.15
N PRO A 46 -11.80 2.22 -15.02
CA PRO A 46 -12.19 1.45 -13.84
C PRO A 46 -11.38 0.15 -13.76
N LEU A 47 -11.01 -0.25 -12.53
CA LEU A 47 -10.43 -1.56 -12.28
C LEU A 47 -11.54 -2.61 -12.39
N VAL A 48 -11.47 -3.45 -13.43
CA VAL A 48 -12.42 -4.54 -13.68
C VAL A 48 -11.79 -5.85 -13.23
N ALA A 49 -12.50 -6.65 -12.44
CA ALA A 49 -12.02 -7.97 -12.01
C ALA A 49 -11.64 -8.84 -13.21
N GLY A 50 -10.49 -9.51 -13.13
CA GLY A 50 -9.89 -10.28 -14.22
C GLY A 50 -9.07 -9.45 -15.22
N ALA A 51 -9.11 -8.12 -15.14
CA ALA A 51 -8.19 -7.29 -15.90
C ALA A 51 -6.77 -7.41 -15.34
N SER A 52 -5.78 -7.20 -16.21
CA SER A 52 -4.37 -7.11 -15.82
C SER A 52 -3.77 -5.84 -16.39
N PHE A 53 -2.94 -5.18 -15.59
CA PHE A 53 -2.23 -3.98 -16.01
C PHE A 53 -0.78 -4.02 -15.54
N GLU A 54 0.10 -3.37 -16.30
CA GLU A 54 1.51 -3.28 -15.96
C GLU A 54 1.73 -2.17 -14.92
N VAL A 55 2.51 -2.51 -13.90
CA VAL A 55 2.97 -1.59 -12.85
C VAL A 55 4.48 -1.56 -12.90
N THR A 56 5.05 -0.39 -13.10
CA THR A 56 6.50 -0.20 -13.04
C THR A 56 6.93 0.17 -11.63
N LEU A 57 7.73 -0.69 -11.01
CA LEU A 57 8.38 -0.46 -9.73
C LEU A 57 9.78 0.10 -9.98
N THR A 58 10.01 1.35 -9.59
CA THR A 58 11.33 1.99 -9.71
C THR A 58 12.14 1.76 -8.43
N PHE A 59 13.23 1.01 -8.54
CA PHE A 59 14.18 0.78 -7.46
C PHE A 59 15.41 1.65 -7.64
N GLU A 60 15.88 2.25 -6.55
CA GLU A 60 17.06 3.13 -6.57
C GLU A 60 18.33 2.40 -7.06
N SER A 61 18.49 1.12 -6.72
CA SER A 61 19.69 0.34 -7.06
C SER A 61 19.49 -0.70 -8.17
N ALA A 62 18.26 -1.15 -8.41
CA ALA A 62 17.96 -2.19 -9.41
C ALA A 62 17.33 -1.62 -10.70
N GLY A 63 17.00 -0.33 -10.74
CA GLY A 63 16.32 0.30 -11.86
C GLY A 63 14.82 -0.01 -11.88
N GLU A 64 14.22 0.02 -13.05
CA GLU A 64 12.79 -0.19 -13.23
C GLU A 64 12.48 -1.68 -13.44
N ILE A 65 11.51 -2.19 -12.67
CA ILE A 65 10.99 -3.55 -12.79
C ILE A 65 9.51 -3.46 -13.10
N VAL A 66 9.11 -4.00 -14.24
CA VAL A 66 7.69 -4.08 -14.63
C VAL A 66 7.10 -5.36 -14.05
N VAL A 67 6.00 -5.22 -13.33
CA VAL A 67 5.19 -6.33 -12.81
C VAL A 67 3.77 -6.24 -13.37
N VAL A 68 3.18 -7.38 -13.68
CA VAL A 68 1.77 -7.43 -14.10
C VAL A 68 0.91 -7.61 -12.85
N ALA A 69 0.04 -6.65 -12.59
CA ALA A 69 -0.94 -6.69 -11.51
C ALA A 69 -2.29 -7.14 -12.08
N GLU A 70 -2.85 -8.21 -11.49
CA GLU A 70 -4.19 -8.71 -11.81
C GLU A 70 -5.20 -8.11 -10.82
N VAL A 71 -6.28 -7.53 -11.35
CA VAL A 71 -7.41 -7.07 -10.53
C VAL A 71 -8.22 -8.29 -10.11
N ARG A 72 -8.34 -8.51 -8.80
CA ARG A 72 -9.14 -9.58 -8.21
C ARG A 72 -10.26 -8.99 -7.36
N GLU A 73 -11.36 -9.73 -7.24
CA GLU A 73 -12.52 -9.37 -6.39
C GLU A 73 -12.21 -9.45 -4.89
#